data_AF-A9I8U6-F1
#
_entry.id   AF-A9I8U6-F1
#
_cell.length_a   1.000
_cell.length_b   1.000
_cell.length_c   1.000
_cell.angle_alpha   90.00
_cell.angle_beta   90.00
_cell.angle_gamma   90.00
#
_symmetry.space_group_name_H-M   'P 1'
#
loop_
_entity.id
_entity.type
_entity.pdbx_description
1 polymer ?
#
loop_
_entity_poly.entity_id
_entity_poly.type
_entity_poly.pdbx_seq_one_letter_code
_entity_poly.pdbx_strand_id
1 'polypeptide(L)'
;MASIKYFSDVTGEAVSLTAPHGMPNKRFAARWPGVKGIRYDGYQMLVGHAGGNLGGAVLPITRKIEYKAFPSRHECNAKCLNGKHNGACECKCGGANHGRGMFTSFLKAA
;
A
#
# COMPACT_ATOMS: atom_id res chain seq x y z
N MET A 1 -0.75 -12.46 16.35
CA MET A 1 -0.89 -12.60 14.88
C MET A 1 -0.40 -11.32 14.22
N ALA A 2 0.50 -11.37 13.25
CA ALA A 2 0.81 -10.19 12.46
C ALA A 2 -0.43 -9.75 11.66
N SER A 3 -0.63 -8.44 11.52
CA SER A 3 -1.76 -7.88 10.78
C SER A 3 -1.29 -7.36 9.43
N ILE A 4 -2.03 -7.67 8.37
CA ILE A 4 -1.73 -7.08 7.07
C ILE A 4 -2.29 -5.66 7.01
N LYS A 5 -1.45 -4.71 6.58
CA LYS A 5 -1.80 -3.33 6.28
C LYS A 5 -1.70 -3.09 4.78
N TYR A 6 -2.72 -2.47 4.22
CA TYR A 6 -2.79 -2.18 2.79
C TYR A 6 -2.59 -0.68 2.58
N PHE A 7 -1.82 -0.33 1.54
CA PHE A 7 -1.55 1.06 1.21
C PHE A 7 -1.71 1.30 -0.29
N SER A 8 -2.10 2.53 -0.61
CA SER A 8 -2.00 3.12 -1.94
C SER A 8 -0.98 4.25 -1.93
N ASP A 9 -0.14 4.32 -2.95
CA ASP A 9 0.85 5.39 -3.12
C ASP A 9 0.56 6.30 -4.31
N VAL A 10 -0.58 6.11 -4.98
CA VAL A 10 -0.90 6.80 -6.24
C VAL A 10 -1.14 8.30 -6.09
N THR A 11 -1.37 8.77 -4.86
CA THR A 11 -1.53 10.20 -4.55
C THR A 11 -0.20 10.86 -4.17
N GLY A 12 0.92 10.15 -4.25
CA GLY A 12 2.23 10.60 -3.75
C GLY A 12 2.41 10.45 -2.24
N GLU A 13 1.35 10.10 -1.49
CA GLU A 13 1.38 9.83 -0.05
C GLU A 13 0.90 8.41 0.25
N ALA A 14 1.26 7.88 1.42
CA ALA A 14 0.87 6.53 1.80
C ALA A 14 -0.55 6.55 2.37
N VAL A 15 -1.54 6.29 1.52
CA VAL A 15 -2.95 6.23 1.94
C VAL A 15 -3.24 4.84 2.47
N SER A 16 -3.64 4.72 3.75
CA SER A 16 -4.05 3.43 4.31
C SER A 16 -5.40 3.01 3.76
N LEU A 17 -5.53 1.73 3.43
CA LEU A 17 -6.73 1.15 2.85
C LEU A 17 -7.30 0.05 3.74
N THR A 18 -8.63 -0.03 3.79
CA THR A 18 -9.39 -1.10 4.45
C THR A 18 -10.28 -1.83 3.45
N ALA A 19 -10.84 -2.97 3.89
CA ALA A 19 -11.76 -3.80 3.09
C ALA A 19 -11.23 -4.12 1.68
N PRO A 20 -10.11 -4.85 1.57
CA PRO A 20 -9.55 -5.22 0.28
C PRO A 20 -10.53 -6.09 -0.52
N HIS A 21 -10.76 -5.74 -1.78
CA HIS A 21 -11.63 -6.47 -2.70
C HIS A 21 -11.12 -6.40 -4.14
N GLY A 22 -11.71 -7.20 -5.04
CA GLY A 22 -11.33 -7.26 -6.44
C GLY A 22 -12.01 -6.20 -7.30
N MET A 23 -11.26 -5.64 -8.26
CA MET A 23 -11.74 -4.78 -9.34
C MET A 23 -11.35 -5.39 -10.70
N PRO A 24 -12.26 -5.51 -11.68
CA PRO A 24 -11.93 -6.04 -13.00
C PRO A 24 -10.76 -5.30 -13.66
N ASN A 25 -9.84 -6.03 -14.29
CA ASN A 25 -8.61 -5.49 -14.90
C ASN A 25 -8.87 -4.30 -15.83
N LYS A 26 -9.91 -4.40 -16.69
CA LYS A 26 -10.29 -3.32 -17.62
C LYS A 26 -10.66 -2.03 -16.89
N ARG A 27 -11.42 -2.14 -15.79
CA ARG A 27 -11.83 -0.99 -14.98
C ARG A 27 -10.65 -0.41 -14.21
N PHE A 28 -9.78 -1.26 -13.69
CA PHE A 28 -8.57 -0.83 -12.99
C PHE A 28 -7.65 -0.03 -13.92
N ALA A 29 -7.33 -0.57 -15.10
CA ALA A 29 -6.45 0.09 -16.07
C ALA A 29 -7.03 1.42 -16.57
N ALA A 30 -8.34 1.52 -16.73
CA ALA A 30 -9.01 2.76 -17.11
C ALA A 30 -8.95 3.83 -16.00
N ARG A 31 -9.06 3.44 -14.72
CA ARG A 31 -9.02 4.37 -13.59
C ARG A 31 -7.61 4.82 -13.22
N TRP A 32 -6.63 3.93 -13.36
CA TRP A 32 -5.25 4.16 -12.96
C TRP A 32 -4.28 3.69 -14.04
N PRO A 33 -4.22 4.40 -15.19
CA PRO A 33 -3.33 4.03 -16.29
C PRO A 33 -1.87 4.05 -15.82
N GLY A 34 -1.13 2.98 -16.12
CA GLY A 34 0.29 2.85 -15.75
C GLY A 34 0.57 2.46 -14.29
N VAL A 35 -0.43 2.42 -13.40
CA VAL A 35 -0.21 2.03 -12.00
C VAL A 35 -0.02 0.52 -11.87
N LYS A 36 1.08 0.13 -11.22
CA LYS A 36 1.36 -1.26 -10.87
C LYS A 36 0.67 -1.64 -9.55
N GLY A 37 -0.57 -2.13 -9.65
CA GLY A 37 -1.30 -2.69 -8.51
C GLY A 37 -0.93 -4.14 -8.18
N ILE A 38 -1.47 -4.66 -7.08
CA ILE A 38 -1.40 -6.08 -6.72
C ILE A 38 -2.58 -6.82 -7.35
N ARG A 39 -2.36 -8.03 -7.89
CA ARG A 39 -3.44 -8.87 -8.40
C ARG A 39 -4.29 -9.44 -7.26
N TYR A 40 -5.60 -9.44 -7.43
CA TYR A 40 -6.51 -10.23 -6.60
C TYR A 40 -6.56 -11.67 -7.14
N ASP A 41 -6.71 -11.80 -8.45
CA ASP A 41 -6.65 -13.05 -9.21
C ASP A 41 -6.17 -12.79 -10.66
N GLY A 42 -6.48 -13.70 -11.61
CA GLY A 42 -6.13 -13.53 -13.03
C GLY A 42 -6.93 -12.46 -13.78
N TYR A 43 -8.10 -12.07 -13.28
CA TYR A 43 -9.07 -11.19 -13.93
C TYR A 43 -9.29 -9.87 -13.20
N GLN A 44 -8.84 -9.78 -11.95
CA GLN A 44 -9.09 -8.67 -11.05
C GLN A 44 -7.81 -8.18 -10.35
N MET A 45 -7.76 -6.87 -10.13
CA MET A 45 -6.76 -6.18 -9.33
C MET A 45 -7.30 -5.88 -7.94
N LEU A 46 -6.42 -5.89 -6.95
CA LEU A 46 -6.76 -5.63 -5.56
C LEU A 46 -6.88 -4.12 -5.30
N VAL A 47 -8.02 -3.72 -4.74
CA VAL A 47 -8.36 -2.34 -4.38
C VAL A 47 -8.89 -2.30 -2.94
N GLY A 48 -8.97 -1.11 -2.35
CA GLY A 48 -9.55 -0.93 -1.02
C GLY A 48 -10.08 0.48 -0.80
N HIS A 49 -10.74 0.69 0.34
CA HIS A 49 -11.33 1.98 0.70
C HIS A 49 -10.37 2.82 1.54
N ALA A 50 -10.19 4.08 1.16
CA ALA A 50 -9.45 5.06 1.95
C ALA A 50 -10.23 5.50 3.20
N GLY A 51 -9.53 6.02 4.21
CA GLY A 51 -10.18 6.64 5.38
C GLY A 51 -10.79 5.66 6.40
N GLY A 52 -10.46 4.38 6.32
CA GLY A 52 -10.78 3.39 7.36
C GLY A 52 -12.21 2.83 7.34
N ASN A 53 -13.10 3.35 6.50
CA ASN A 53 -14.52 2.99 6.45
C ASN A 53 -14.95 2.50 5.05
N LEU A 54 -15.98 1.64 5.00
CA LEU A 54 -16.51 1.04 3.77
C LEU A 54 -17.13 2.04 2.75
N GLY A 55 -17.25 3.32 3.10
CA GLY A 55 -17.75 4.38 2.22
C GLY A 55 -16.67 5.28 1.62
N GLY A 56 -15.39 5.06 1.95
CA GLY A 56 -14.30 5.89 1.47
C GLY A 56 -13.97 5.69 -0.01
N ALA A 57 -13.20 6.63 -0.58
CA ALA A 57 -12.76 6.54 -1.97
C ALA A 57 -12.00 5.23 -2.22
N VAL A 58 -12.38 4.52 -3.29
CA VAL A 58 -11.70 3.28 -3.68
C VAL A 58 -10.41 3.60 -4.41
N LEU A 59 -9.29 3.11 -3.87
CA LEU A 59 -7.94 3.29 -4.40
C LEU A 59 -7.26 1.93 -4.66
N PRO A 60 -6.25 1.89 -5.54
CA PRO A 60 -5.54 0.66 -5.87
C PRO A 60 -4.58 0.30 -4.72
N ILE A 61 -4.53 -0.98 -4.37
CA ILE A 61 -3.53 -1.45 -3.39
C ILE A 61 -2.20 -1.64 -4.13
N THR A 62 -1.22 -0.80 -3.79
CA THR A 62 0.15 -0.82 -4.33
C THR A 62 1.10 -1.57 -3.41
N ARG A 63 0.83 -1.59 -2.09
CA ARG A 63 1.66 -2.29 -1.09
C ARG A 63 0.81 -3.05 -0.08
N LYS A 64 1.33 -4.20 0.38
CA LYS A 64 0.70 -5.10 1.36
C LYS A 64 1.72 -5.43 2.45
N ILE A 65 1.73 -4.67 3.53
CA ILE A 65 2.77 -4.76 4.56
C ILE A 65 2.30 -5.67 5.69
N GLU A 66 3.10 -6.67 6.03
CA GLU A 66 2.88 -7.45 7.25
C GLU A 66 3.37 -6.63 8.44
N TYR A 67 2.48 -6.24 9.33
CA TYR A 67 2.84 -5.49 10.53
C TYR A 67 2.85 -6.41 11.75
N LYS A 68 3.99 -6.49 12.43
CA LYS A 68 4.18 -7.40 13.57
C LYS A 68 3.16 -7.13 14.68
N ALA A 69 2.73 -8.20 15.35
CA ALA A 69 1.79 -8.12 16.47
C ALA A 69 2.38 -7.34 17.66
N PHE A 70 3.68 -7.55 17.92
CA PHE A 70 4.45 -6.89 18.97
C PHE A 70 5.62 -6.13 18.32
N PRO A 71 5.35 -4.95 17.72
CA PRO A 71 6.36 -4.20 17.00
C PRO A 71 7.32 -3.48 17.97
N SER A 72 8.59 -3.38 17.60
CA SER A 72 9.60 -2.63 18.38
C SER A 72 9.37 -1.11 18.35
N ARG A 73 8.58 -0.62 17.39
CA ARG A 73 8.22 0.80 17.22
C ARG A 73 9.44 1.72 17.10
N HIS A 74 10.52 1.23 16.52
CA HIS A 74 11.69 2.04 16.21
C HIS A 74 11.36 3.05 15.08
N GLU A 75 12.13 4.14 15.03
CA GLU A 75 12.06 5.13 13.95
C GLU A 75 12.53 4.51 12.62
N CYS A 76 11.90 4.91 11.51
CA CYS A 76 12.23 4.34 10.21
C CYS A 76 13.70 4.56 9.83
N ASN A 77 14.32 3.55 9.23
CA ASN A 77 15.67 3.63 8.69
C ASN A 77 15.71 3.26 7.19
N ALA A 78 16.88 3.39 6.57
CA ALA A 78 17.06 3.09 5.16
C ALA A 78 16.66 1.65 4.78
N LYS A 79 16.79 0.67 5.69
CA LYS A 79 16.42 -0.72 5.42
C LYS A 79 14.91 -0.88 5.26
N CYS A 80 14.11 -0.26 6.14
CA CYS A 80 12.66 -0.37 6.04
C CYS A 80 12.12 0.44 4.86
N LEU A 81 12.69 1.62 4.58
CA LEU A 81 12.29 2.46 3.46
C LEU A 81 12.46 1.73 2.13
N ASN A 82 13.55 0.98 1.98
CA ASN A 82 13.83 0.20 0.78
C ASN A 82 13.41 -1.28 0.90
N GLY A 83 12.60 -1.61 1.90
CA GLY A 83 12.06 -2.96 2.08
C GLY A 83 11.15 -3.38 0.92
N LYS A 84 10.87 -4.68 0.79
CA LYS A 84 9.93 -5.15 -0.24
C LYS A 84 8.53 -4.64 0.06
N HIS A 85 7.76 -4.30 -0.97
CA HIS A 85 6.36 -3.85 -0.85
C HIS A 85 5.39 -4.90 -0.22
N ASN A 86 5.88 -6.11 0.04
CA ASN A 86 5.18 -7.20 0.72
C ASN A 86 5.91 -7.70 1.99
N GLY A 87 6.84 -6.91 2.53
CA GLY A 87 7.68 -7.30 3.65
C GLY A 87 7.06 -7.06 5.03
N ALA A 88 7.77 -7.52 6.06
CA ALA A 88 7.42 -7.32 7.46
C ALA A 88 7.92 -5.96 7.98
N CYS A 89 7.07 -5.27 8.73
CA CYS A 89 7.35 -3.99 9.36
C CYS A 89 7.06 -4.03 10.87
N GLU A 90 7.89 -3.34 11.62
CA GLU A 90 7.77 -3.16 13.07
C GLU A 90 8.05 -1.72 13.51
N CYS A 91 8.22 -0.80 12.55
CA CYS A 91 8.54 0.59 12.79
C CYS A 91 7.32 1.35 13.31
N LYS A 92 7.56 2.47 14.00
CA LYS A 92 6.52 3.37 14.52
C LYS A 92 5.56 3.92 13.45
N CYS A 93 5.99 3.99 12.19
CA CYS A 93 5.17 4.46 11.06
C CYS A 93 4.01 3.51 10.69
N GLY A 94 3.88 2.34 11.33
CA GLY A 94 2.79 1.40 11.07
C GLY A 94 2.82 0.75 9.69
N GLY A 95 3.95 0.80 8.98
CA GLY A 95 4.08 0.30 7.60
C GLY A 95 3.97 1.37 6.51
N ALA A 96 3.55 2.60 6.85
CA ALA A 96 3.32 3.67 5.87
C ALA A 96 4.55 3.92 4.97
N ASN A 97 5.76 3.89 5.56
CA ASN A 97 7.00 4.17 4.85
C ASN A 97 7.70 2.93 4.25
N HIS A 98 7.20 1.72 4.54
CA HIS A 98 7.90 0.48 4.18
C HIS A 98 7.89 0.24 2.66
N GLY A 99 9.06 0.18 2.04
CA GLY A 99 9.19 -0.01 0.60
C GLY A 99 8.81 1.19 -0.26
N ARG A 100 8.74 2.40 0.31
CA ARG A 100 8.59 3.65 -0.46
C ARG A 100 9.93 4.14 -1.04
N GLY A 101 11.06 3.88 -0.39
CA GLY A 101 12.39 4.20 -0.92
C GLY A 101 12.56 5.61 -1.49
N MET A 102 13.62 5.82 -2.28
CA MET A 102 13.96 7.12 -2.88
C MET A 102 13.13 7.44 -4.14
N PHE A 103 12.65 6.41 -4.86
CA PHE A 103 11.95 6.61 -6.14
C PHE A 103 10.49 7.06 -5.98
N THR A 104 9.81 6.69 -4.90
CA THR A 104 8.43 7.14 -4.66
C THR A 104 8.37 8.62 -4.26
N SER A 105 9.46 9.19 -3.72
CA SER A 105 9.60 10.63 -3.47
C SER A 105 9.84 11.47 -4.73
N PHE A 106 10.50 10.92 -5.76
CA PHE A 106 10.70 11.64 -7.03
C PHE A 106 9.40 11.83 -7.81
N LEU A 107 8.44 10.89 -7.68
CA LEU A 107 7.09 11.06 -8.23
C LEU A 107 6.27 12.16 -7.55
N LYS A 108 6.67 12.63 -6.36
CA LYS A 108 6.02 13.77 -5.67
C LYS A 108 6.55 15.12 -6.18
N ALA A 109 7.67 15.14 -6.89
CA ALA A 109 8.36 16.34 -7.36
C ALA A 109 8.25 16.55 -8.89
N ALA A 110 7.49 15.70 -9.58
CA ALA A 110 7.22 15.78 -11.02
C ALA A 110 5.75 16.18 -11.27
#